data_AF-A0A7Z0TBQ8-F1
#
_entry.id   AF-A0A7Z0TBQ8-F1
#
_cell.length_a   1.000
_cell.length_b   1.000
_cell.length_c   1.000
_cell.angle_alpha   90.00
_cell.angle_beta   90.00
_cell.angle_gamma   90.00
#
_symmetry.space_group_name_H-M   'P 1'
#
loop_
_entity.id
_entity.type
_entity.pdbx_description
1 polymer ?
#
loop_
_entity_poly.entity_id
_entity_poly.type
_entity_poly.pdbx_seq_one_letter_code
_entity_poly.pdbx_strand_id
1 'polypeptide(L)'
;MKYEIVSKFLGRINSVNIYHESVYYSVLDILFKIKSRYGEVYDDSFISSLSSELDNKFLEEFSMDYFLEECLEIIENSSDFVEVKKYLNSALLLSFVI
;
A
#
# COMPACT_ATOMS: atom_id res chain seq x y z
N MET A 1 -3.69 -10.14 9.97
CA MET A 1 -2.91 -10.02 8.73
C MET A 1 -1.92 -11.15 8.71
N LYS A 2 -2.02 -12.01 7.70
CA LYS A 2 -1.05 -13.08 7.45
C LYS A 2 -0.14 -12.63 6.31
N TYR A 3 1.15 -12.92 6.37
CA TYR A 3 2.07 -12.58 5.29
C TYR A 3 3.19 -13.62 5.20
N GLU A 4 3.67 -13.87 3.98
CA GLU A 4 4.73 -14.84 3.70
C GLU A 4 5.48 -14.46 2.42
N ILE A 5 6.75 -14.89 2.31
CA ILE A 5 7.49 -14.93 1.05
C ILE A 5 7.36 -16.37 0.50
N VAL A 6 6.62 -16.54 -0.58
CA VAL A 6 6.34 -17.84 -1.22
C VAL A 6 7.52 -18.28 -2.08
N SER A 7 8.16 -17.33 -2.78
CA SER A 7 9.39 -17.54 -3.55
C SER A 7 10.13 -16.20 -3.70
N LYS A 8 11.28 -16.15 -4.38
CA LYS A 8 12.23 -15.02 -4.36
C LYS A 8 11.61 -13.62 -4.58
N PHE A 9 10.45 -13.49 -5.19
CA PHE A 9 9.72 -12.20 -5.26
C PHE A 9 8.21 -12.37 -5.23
N LEU A 10 7.72 -13.61 -5.09
CA LEU A 10 6.30 -13.84 -4.85
C LEU A 10 6.07 -13.69 -3.35
N GLY A 11 5.67 -12.50 -2.94
CA GLY A 11 5.14 -12.26 -1.62
C GLY A 11 3.63 -12.52 -1.59
N ARG A 12 3.10 -12.92 -0.44
CA ARG A 12 1.67 -13.00 -0.20
C ARG A 12 1.31 -12.26 1.07
N ILE A 13 0.27 -11.42 0.99
CA ILE A 13 -0.38 -10.78 2.14
C ILE A 13 -1.84 -11.18 2.11
N ASN A 14 -2.31 -11.85 3.16
CA ASN A 14 -3.59 -12.56 3.19
C ASN A 14 -3.74 -13.48 1.95
N SER A 15 -4.70 -13.19 1.05
CA SER A 15 -4.91 -13.93 -0.19
C SER A 15 -4.33 -13.24 -1.43
N VAL A 16 -3.68 -12.08 -1.25
CA VAL A 16 -3.16 -11.25 -2.34
C VAL A 16 -1.69 -11.59 -2.61
N ASN A 17 -1.39 -11.91 -3.87
CA ASN A 17 -0.04 -12.17 -4.35
C ASN A 17 0.58 -10.88 -4.89
N ILE A 18 1.83 -10.61 -4.54
CA ILE A 18 2.60 -9.45 -4.97
C ILE A 18 3.92 -9.96 -5.58
N TYR A 19 4.29 -9.46 -6.76
CA TYR A 19 5.39 -10.01 -7.56
C TYR A 19 6.64 -9.11 -7.61
N HIS A 20 6.59 -7.92 -7.02
CA HIS A 20 7.76 -7.06 -6.90
C HIS A 20 8.13 -6.93 -5.43
N GLU A 21 9.39 -7.23 -5.09
CA GLU A 21 9.88 -7.24 -3.72
C GLU A 21 9.71 -5.87 -3.04
N SER A 22 10.07 -4.78 -3.73
CA SER A 22 9.89 -3.42 -3.22
C SER A 22 8.43 -3.10 -2.93
N VAL A 23 7.53 -3.45 -3.86
CA VAL A 23 6.08 -3.25 -3.68
C VAL A 23 5.56 -4.07 -2.50
N TYR A 24 5.99 -5.32 -2.37
CA TYR A 24 5.58 -6.17 -1.25
C TYR A 24 5.93 -5.54 0.11
N TYR A 25 7.16 -5.07 0.28
CA TYR A 25 7.58 -4.45 1.53
C TYR A 25 6.89 -3.10 1.77
N SER A 26 6.73 -2.26 0.74
CA SER A 26 5.98 -1.00 0.87
C SER A 26 4.52 -1.22 1.26
N VAL A 27 3.85 -2.21 0.65
CA VAL A 27 2.47 -2.58 1.03
C VAL A 27 2.44 -3.07 2.48
N LEU A 28 3.39 -3.91 2.90
CA LEU A 28 3.46 -4.36 4.29
C LEU A 28 3.59 -3.20 5.27
N ASP A 29 4.49 -2.25 5.02
CA ASP A 29 4.72 -1.11 5.90
C ASP A 29 3.45 -0.25 6.06
N ILE A 30 2.78 0.04 4.95
CA ILE A 30 1.50 0.76 4.95
C ILE A 30 0.44 -0.01 5.78
N LEU A 31 0.29 -1.31 5.53
CA LEU A 31 -0.72 -2.14 6.21
C LEU A 31 -0.43 -2.33 7.70
N PHE A 32 0.85 -2.42 8.10
CA PHE A 32 1.25 -2.45 9.50
C PHE A 32 0.93 -1.13 10.19
N LYS A 33 1.18 0.00 9.53
CA LYS A 33 0.86 1.32 10.08
C LYS A 33 -0.65 1.52 10.24
N ILE A 34 -1.44 1.17 9.23
CA ILE A 34 -2.90 1.18 9.30
C ILE A 34 -3.37 0.28 10.45
N LYS A 35 -2.85 -0.95 10.53
CA LYS A 35 -3.21 -1.90 11.60
C LYS A 35 -2.88 -1.37 12.99
N SER A 36 -1.72 -0.75 13.16
CA SER A 36 -1.29 -0.17 14.43
C SER A 36 -2.20 0.97 14.88
N ARG A 37 -2.77 1.74 13.95
CA ARG A 37 -3.57 2.92 14.28
C ARG A 37 -5.07 2.65 14.37
N TYR A 38 -5.60 1.87 13.44
CA TYR A 38 -7.04 1.66 13.28
C TYR A 38 -7.48 0.22 13.54
N GLY A 39 -6.54 -0.72 13.72
CA GLY A 39 -6.81 -2.15 13.69
C GLY A 39 -6.86 -2.71 12.27
N GLU A 40 -7.23 -3.98 12.13
CA GLU A 40 -7.31 -4.66 10.84
C GLU A 40 -8.63 -4.32 10.13
N VAL A 41 -8.71 -3.09 9.62
CA VAL A 41 -9.92 -2.47 9.02
C VAL A 41 -9.95 -2.54 7.48
N TYR A 42 -8.95 -3.16 6.88
CA TYR A 42 -8.81 -3.34 5.43
C TYR A 42 -9.11 -4.79 5.03
N ASP A 43 -9.54 -4.96 3.78
CA ASP A 43 -9.83 -6.25 3.17
C ASP A 43 -8.85 -6.57 2.02
N ASP A 44 -8.95 -7.79 1.49
CA ASP A 44 -8.11 -8.23 0.37
C ASP A 44 -8.32 -7.37 -0.89
N SER A 45 -9.50 -6.77 -1.07
CA SER A 45 -9.75 -5.82 -2.16
C SER A 45 -8.89 -4.57 -2.03
N PHE A 46 -8.80 -4.00 -0.83
CA PHE A 46 -7.94 -2.84 -0.56
C PHE A 46 -6.46 -3.19 -0.76
N ILE A 47 -6.02 -4.34 -0.26
CA ILE A 47 -4.62 -4.80 -0.42
C ILE A 47 -4.30 -4.95 -1.90
N SER A 48 -5.19 -5.57 -2.68
CA SER A 48 -5.02 -5.78 -4.12
C SER A 48 -4.98 -4.47 -4.90
N SER A 49 -5.81 -3.49 -4.56
CA SER A 49 -5.78 -2.17 -5.20
C SER A 49 -4.48 -1.44 -4.86
N LEU A 50 -4.09 -1.40 -3.59
CA LEU A 50 -2.85 -0.74 -3.16
C LEU A 50 -1.62 -1.35 -3.82
N SER A 51 -1.52 -2.69 -3.87
CA SER A 51 -0.39 -3.36 -4.51
C SER A 51 -0.33 -3.12 -6.01
N SER A 52 -1.47 -3.16 -6.70
CA SER A 52 -1.52 -2.94 -8.16
C SER A 52 -1.05 -1.53 -8.53
N GLU A 53 -1.42 -0.53 -7.74
CA GLU A 53 -1.07 0.85 -8.03
C GLU A 53 0.39 1.17 -7.69
N LEU A 54 0.91 0.58 -6.63
CA LEU A 54 2.35 0.64 -6.34
C LEU A 54 3.18 -0.06 -7.40
N ASP A 55 2.72 -1.20 -7.92
CA ASP A 55 3.33 -1.88 -9.07
C ASP A 55 3.35 -0.95 -10.31
N ASN A 56 2.23 -0.25 -10.60
CA ASN A 56 2.19 0.72 -11.70
C ASN A 56 3.21 1.84 -11.51
N LYS A 57 3.26 2.46 -10.34
CA LYS A 57 4.21 3.55 -10.02
C LYS A 57 5.66 3.07 -10.06
N PHE A 58 5.94 1.87 -9.59
CA PHE A 58 7.27 1.27 -9.66
C PHE A 58 7.79 1.19 -11.11
N LEU A 59 6.90 0.93 -12.08
CA LEU A 59 7.25 0.92 -13.50
C LEU A 59 7.47 2.32 -14.11
N GLU A 60 6.97 3.38 -13.48
CA GLU A 60 7.09 4.77 -13.93
C GLU A 60 8.37 5.49 -13.42
N GLU A 61 9.36 4.74 -12.89
CA GLU A 61 10.57 5.30 -12.21
C GLU A 61 10.24 6.23 -11.04
N PHE A 62 9.06 6.06 -10.44
CA PHE A 62 8.61 6.87 -9.34
C PHE A 62 9.39 6.58 -8.05
N SER A 63 9.68 7.64 -7.27
CA SER A 63 10.33 7.50 -5.97
C SER A 63 9.37 6.88 -4.95
N MET A 64 9.47 5.56 -4.78
CA MET A 64 8.69 4.80 -3.82
C MET A 64 8.86 5.31 -2.39
N ASP A 65 10.05 5.80 -2.04
CA ASP A 65 10.35 6.33 -0.71
C ASP A 65 9.50 7.57 -0.39
N TYR A 66 9.37 8.50 -1.34
CA TYR A 66 8.60 9.73 -1.14
C TYR A 66 7.11 9.45 -0.93
N PHE A 67 6.54 8.54 -1.72
CA PHE A 67 5.15 8.15 -1.55
C PHE A 67 4.90 7.36 -0.28
N LEU A 68 5.85 6.52 0.12
CA LEU A 68 5.73 5.81 1.39
C LEU A 68 5.71 6.82 2.54
N GLU A 69 6.58 7.83 2.54
CA GLU A 69 6.56 8.92 3.52
C GLU A 69 5.21 9.65 3.55
N GLU A 70 4.68 10.04 2.39
CA GLU A 70 3.39 10.73 2.29
C GLU A 70 2.23 9.86 2.81
N CYS A 71 2.22 8.57 2.46
CA CYS A 71 1.24 7.61 2.97
C CYS A 71 1.31 7.51 4.50
N LEU A 72 2.51 7.38 5.04
CA LEU A 72 2.73 7.25 6.49
C LEU A 72 2.30 8.53 7.23
N GLU A 73 2.62 9.71 6.70
CA GLU A 73 2.20 10.99 7.28
C GLU A 73 0.68 11.10 7.34
N ILE A 74 -0.02 10.69 6.29
CA ILE A 74 -1.49 10.78 6.23
C ILE A 74 -2.14 9.78 7.18
N ILE A 75 -1.59 8.57 7.27
CA ILE A 75 -2.00 7.61 8.29
C ILE A 75 -1.76 8.21 9.68
N GLU A 76 -0.64 8.88 9.92
CA GLU A 76 -0.32 9.48 11.22
C GLU A 76 -1.17 10.71 11.59
N ASN A 77 -1.71 11.42 10.62
CA ASN A 77 -2.47 12.65 10.85
C ASN A 77 -3.98 12.45 10.74
N SER A 78 -4.47 11.40 10.09
CA SER A 78 -5.91 11.15 9.96
C SER A 78 -6.49 10.41 11.17
N SER A 79 -7.68 10.83 11.60
CA SER A 79 -8.41 10.18 12.70
C SER A 79 -9.29 9.02 12.24
N ASP A 80 -9.56 8.89 10.94
CA ASP A 80 -10.47 7.90 10.37
C ASP A 80 -9.84 7.17 9.17
N PHE A 81 -9.88 5.84 9.20
CA PHE A 81 -9.43 5.02 8.10
C PHE A 81 -10.19 5.30 6.79
N VAL A 82 -11.45 5.75 6.84
CA VAL A 82 -12.20 6.09 5.62
C VAL A 82 -11.51 7.24 4.86
N GLU A 83 -10.94 8.22 5.55
CA GLU A 83 -10.18 9.31 4.92
C GLU A 83 -8.86 8.80 4.34
N VAL A 84 -8.12 7.97 5.09
CA VAL A 84 -6.89 7.33 4.61
C VAL A 84 -7.17 6.49 3.37
N LYS A 85 -8.22 5.67 3.38
CA LYS A 85 -8.62 4.83 2.24
C LYS A 85 -8.96 5.68 1.02
N LYS A 86 -9.69 6.79 1.20
CA LYS A 86 -9.98 7.74 0.12
C LYS A 86 -8.69 8.35 -0.42
N TYR A 87 -7.81 8.82 0.47
CA TYR A 87 -6.55 9.42 0.07
C TYR A 87 -5.70 8.42 -0.71
N LEU A 88 -5.43 7.23 -0.17
CA LEU A 88 -4.63 6.21 -0.84
C LEU A 88 -5.26 5.87 -2.19
N ASN A 89 -6.57 5.64 -2.26
CA ASN A 89 -7.23 5.41 -3.54
C ASN A 89 -7.14 6.61 -4.51
N SER A 90 -7.10 7.85 -4.02
CA SER A 90 -7.03 9.08 -4.84
C SER A 90 -5.62 9.54 -5.23
N ALA A 91 -4.63 9.38 -4.36
CA ALA A 91 -3.22 9.66 -4.60
C ALA A 91 -2.62 8.66 -5.60
N LEU A 92 -3.22 7.46 -5.65
CA LEU A 92 -2.98 6.48 -6.70
C LEU A 92 -3.61 6.89 -8.05
N LEU A 93 -4.66 7.73 -8.07
CA LEU A 93 -5.30 8.25 -9.29
C LEU A 93 -4.72 9.58 -9.80
N LEU A 94 -3.95 10.32 -8.99
CA LEU A 94 -3.45 11.66 -9.33
C LEU A 94 -2.19 11.68 -10.22
N SER A 95 -1.74 10.55 -10.78
CA SER A 95 -0.71 10.56 -11.84
C SER A 95 -1.21 11.06 -13.20
N PHE A 96 -2.48 11.49 -13.32
CA PHE A 96 -3.04 12.06 -14.56
C PHE A 96 -3.18 13.59 -14.57
N VAL A 97 -2.20 14.36 -14.07
CA VAL A 97 -2.06 15.79 -14.47
C VAL A 97 -0.60 16.21 -14.44
N ILE A 98 0.17 15.91 -15.50
CA ILE A 98 1.18 16.82 -16.09
C ILE A 98 1.10 16.66 -17.61
#